data_AF-A0AA88CXS7-F1
#
_entry.id   AF-A0AA88CXS7-F1
#
_cell.length_a   1.000
_cell.length_b   1.000
_cell.length_c   1.000
_cell.angle_alpha   90.00
_cell.angle_beta   90.00
_cell.angle_gamma   90.00
#
_symmetry.space_group_name_H-M   'P 1'
#
loop_
_entity.id
_entity.type
_entity.pdbx_description
1 polymer ?
#
loop_
_entity_poly.entity_id
_entity_poly.type
_entity_poly.pdbx_seq_one_letter_code
_entity_poly.pdbx_strand_id
1 'polypeptide(L)'
;MHDVVLEFPGLPPLNAPHMPEPMLDRDDPGYWDLVYFCSHLPKSNGIIVNTFDGLEPIPIKALADGVCVPEGLTPPVYCIGPLIDEAGDKGESTGLAECLSWLDTQPSGSVGFLCFGSRGSFSAVQVGEIADGLERSGQRFLWVVKQPPMDEKTKQTEELGEDFEWESLF
;
A
#
# COMPACT_ATOMS: atom_id res chain seq x y z
N MET A 1 8.85 -22.03 -1.23
CA MET A 1 7.81 -21.37 -2.04
C MET A 1 8.34 -20.25 -2.94
N HIS A 2 9.58 -19.78 -2.74
CA HIS A 2 10.13 -18.62 -3.48
C HIS A 2 10.33 -18.82 -4.99
N ASP A 3 10.37 -20.08 -5.47
CA ASP A 3 10.61 -20.40 -6.89
C ASP A 3 9.32 -20.79 -7.65
N VAL A 4 8.15 -20.67 -7.03
CA VAL A 4 6.88 -20.96 -7.71
C VAL A 4 6.51 -19.75 -8.56
N VAL A 5 6.46 -19.96 -9.87
CA VAL A 5 6.03 -18.96 -10.85
C VAL A 5 4.60 -19.27 -11.28
N LEU A 6 3.74 -18.25 -11.26
CA LEU A 6 2.35 -18.32 -11.67
C LEU A 6 2.18 -17.66 -13.04
N GLU A 7 1.60 -18.40 -13.97
CA GLU A 7 1.33 -17.94 -15.32
C GLU A 7 -0.12 -17.43 -15.41
N PHE A 8 -0.30 -16.22 -15.92
CA PHE A 8 -1.60 -15.60 -16.12
C PHE A 8 -1.78 -15.26 -17.61
N PRO A 9 -2.85 -15.76 -18.27
CA PRO A 9 -3.06 -15.48 -19.68
C PRO A 9 -3.06 -13.97 -20.00
N GLY A 10 -2.20 -13.57 -20.92
CA GLY A 10 -2.07 -12.17 -21.36
C GLY A 10 -1.29 -11.26 -20.41
N LEU A 11 -0.74 -11.77 -19.30
CA LEU A 11 0.06 -11.01 -18.34
C LEU A 11 1.48 -11.60 -18.21
N PRO A 12 2.46 -10.81 -17.72
CA PRO A 12 3.74 -11.36 -17.30
C PRO A 12 3.57 -12.36 -16.15
N PRO A 13 4.45 -13.38 -16.05
CA PRO A 13 4.44 -14.31 -14.94
C PRO A 13 4.70 -13.60 -13.61
N LEU A 14 4.10 -14.11 -12.54
CA LEU A 14 4.22 -13.57 -11.19
C LEU A 14 4.80 -14.61 -10.25
N ASN A 15 5.82 -14.24 -9.48
CA ASN A 15 6.34 -15.11 -8.42
C ASN A 15 5.30 -15.23 -7.30
N ALA A 16 5.11 -16.43 -6.77
CA ALA A 16 4.14 -16.69 -5.72
C ALA A 16 4.23 -15.72 -4.53
N PRO A 17 5.41 -15.34 -3.99
CA PRO A 17 5.51 -14.38 -2.88
C PRO A 17 4.96 -12.97 -3.18
N HIS A 18 4.70 -12.62 -4.44
CA HIS A 18 4.08 -11.35 -4.82
C HIS A 18 2.54 -11.43 -4.90
N MET A 19 1.95 -12.61 -4.69
CA MET A 19 0.50 -12.75 -4.55
C MET A 19 0.01 -12.10 -3.24
N PRO A 20 -1.27 -11.72 -3.15
CA PRO A 20 -1.86 -11.32 -1.89
C PRO A 20 -1.55 -12.34 -0.79
N GLU A 21 -1.17 -11.88 0.40
CA GLU A 21 -0.73 -12.71 1.53
C GLU A 21 -1.66 -13.91 1.81
N PRO A 22 -3.00 -13.76 1.81
CA PRO A 22 -3.89 -14.90 2.04
C PRO A 22 -3.79 -16.00 0.98
N MET A 23 -3.20 -15.78 -0.21
CA MET A 23 -3.01 -16.81 -1.24
C MET A 23 -1.77 -17.67 -1.00
N LEU A 24 -0.90 -17.29 -0.08
CA LEU A 24 0.37 -17.98 0.18
C LEU A 24 0.19 -19.21 1.09
N ASP A 25 -0.89 -19.24 1.88
CA ASP A 25 -1.23 -20.35 2.76
C ASP A 25 -2.73 -20.64 2.67
N ARG A 26 -3.10 -21.91 2.47
CA ARG A 26 -4.50 -22.33 2.39
C ARG A 26 -5.18 -22.43 3.75
N ASP A 27 -4.38 -22.50 4.81
CA ASP A 27 -4.86 -22.49 6.19
C ASP A 27 -5.03 -21.04 6.70
N ASP A 28 -4.63 -20.02 5.92
CA ASP A 28 -4.91 -18.61 6.23
C ASP A 28 -6.43 -18.36 6.28
N PRO A 29 -6.95 -17.73 7.35
CA PRO A 29 -8.38 -17.46 7.47
C PRO A 29 -8.99 -16.67 6.30
N GLY A 30 -8.21 -15.81 5.65
CA GLY A 30 -8.62 -15.00 4.51
C GLY A 30 -8.48 -15.69 3.15
N TYR A 31 -7.85 -16.87 3.05
CA TYR A 31 -7.65 -17.58 1.78
C TYR A 31 -8.99 -17.80 1.07
N TRP A 32 -9.96 -18.39 1.77
CA TRP A 32 -11.25 -18.74 1.18
C TRP A 32 -12.13 -17.55 0.89
N ASP A 33 -12.01 -16.47 1.66
CA ASP A 33 -12.70 -15.20 1.37
C ASP A 33 -12.20 -14.60 0.07
N LEU A 34 -10.89 -14.64 -0.19
CA LEU A 34 -10.31 -14.14 -1.43
C LEU A 34 -10.66 -15.03 -2.62
N VAL A 35 -10.64 -16.37 -2.47
CA VAL A 35 -11.12 -17.30 -3.51
C VAL A 35 -12.60 -17.08 -3.81
N TYR A 36 -13.43 -16.93 -2.77
CA TYR A 36 -14.84 -16.63 -2.91
C TYR A 36 -15.04 -15.32 -3.68
N PHE A 37 -14.39 -14.23 -3.25
CA PHE A 37 -14.47 -12.93 -3.92
C PHE A 37 -14.08 -13.02 -5.41
N CYS A 38 -12.90 -13.59 -5.71
CA CYS A 38 -12.39 -13.71 -7.07
C CYS A 38 -13.28 -14.58 -7.97
N SER A 39 -13.85 -15.68 -7.45
CA SER A 39 -14.76 -16.55 -8.21
C SER A 39 -16.12 -15.91 -8.54
N HIS A 40 -16.47 -14.80 -7.88
CA HIS A 40 -17.70 -14.05 -8.14
C HIS A 40 -17.49 -12.83 -9.05
N LEU A 41 -16.25 -12.36 -9.25
CA LEU A 41 -15.97 -11.26 -10.18
C LEU A 41 -16.53 -11.51 -11.59
N PRO A 42 -16.37 -12.70 -12.22
CA PRO A 42 -16.93 -12.95 -13.55
C PRO A 42 -18.46 -12.99 -13.59
N LYS A 43 -19.13 -13.13 -12.44
CA LYS A 43 -20.61 -13.18 -12.33
C LYS A 43 -21.24 -11.79 -12.21
N SER A 44 -20.43 -10.74 -12.11
CA SER A 44 -20.91 -9.36 -11.98
C SER A 44 -21.47 -8.82 -13.31
N ASN A 45 -22.32 -7.80 -13.25
CA ASN A 45 -22.77 -7.08 -14.45
C ASN A 45 -21.71 -6.13 -15.02
N GLY A 46 -20.65 -5.89 -14.27
CA GLY A 46 -19.54 -5.03 -14.63
C GLY A 46 -18.62 -4.81 -13.44
N ILE A 47 -17.36 -4.53 -13.71
CA ILE A 47 -16.31 -4.28 -12.72
C ILE A 47 -15.84 -2.85 -12.90
N ILE A 48 -15.84 -2.07 -11.82
CA ILE A 48 -15.31 -0.70 -11.83
C ILE A 48 -13.91 -0.75 -11.21
N VAL A 49 -12.93 -0.17 -11.90
CA VAL A 49 -11.54 -0.16 -11.48
C VAL A 49 -11.01 1.27 -11.48
N ASN A 50 -10.38 1.68 -10.37
CA ASN A 50 -9.72 2.98 -10.27
C ASN A 50 -8.34 2.94 -10.96
N THR A 51 -8.35 2.84 -12.28
CA THR A 51 -7.17 2.83 -13.15
C THR A 51 -7.50 3.50 -14.48
N PHE A 52 -6.54 3.61 -15.39
CA PHE A 52 -6.71 4.16 -16.74
C PHE A 52 -5.74 3.51 -17.74
N ASP A 53 -6.06 3.58 -19.03
CA ASP A 53 -5.32 2.87 -20.11
C ASP A 53 -3.82 3.15 -20.14
N GLY A 54 -3.42 4.38 -19.85
CA GLY A 54 -2.01 4.78 -19.84
C GLY A 54 -1.20 4.18 -18.69
N LEU A 55 -1.86 3.78 -17.58
CA LEU A 55 -1.20 3.19 -16.42
C LEU A 55 -1.04 1.67 -16.57
N GLU A 56 -2.10 1.00 -17.02
CA GLU A 56 -2.18 -0.46 -17.02
C GLU A 56 -2.61 -1.04 -18.39
N PRO A 57 -1.91 -0.73 -19.49
CA PRO A 57 -2.36 -1.08 -20.84
C PRO A 57 -2.43 -2.60 -21.08
N ILE A 58 -1.50 -3.37 -20.49
CA ILE A 58 -1.40 -4.82 -20.66
C ILE A 58 -2.59 -5.54 -20.01
N PRO A 59 -2.87 -5.39 -18.69
CA PRO A 59 -4.00 -6.07 -18.07
C PRO A 59 -5.35 -5.60 -18.60
N ILE A 60 -5.51 -4.31 -18.93
CA ILE A 60 -6.75 -3.81 -19.55
C ILE A 60 -7.00 -4.52 -20.89
N LYS A 61 -5.96 -4.66 -21.72
CA LYS A 61 -6.06 -5.41 -22.97
C LYS A 61 -6.38 -6.89 -22.74
N ALA A 62 -5.74 -7.55 -21.77
CA ALA A 62 -5.99 -8.96 -21.47
C ALA A 62 -7.46 -9.20 -21.05
N LEU A 63 -8.02 -8.30 -20.23
CA LEU A 63 -9.43 -8.34 -19.85
C LEU A 63 -10.35 -8.11 -21.05
N ALA A 64 -10.05 -7.13 -21.90
CA ALA A 64 -10.83 -6.84 -23.11
C ALA A 64 -10.80 -7.98 -24.14
N ASP A 65 -9.65 -8.66 -24.28
CA ASP A 65 -9.48 -9.83 -25.13
C ASP A 65 -10.13 -11.10 -24.51
N GLY A 66 -10.60 -11.02 -23.26
CA GLY A 66 -11.34 -12.09 -22.58
C GLY A 66 -10.49 -13.26 -22.12
N VAL A 67 -9.16 -13.14 -22.10
CA VAL A 67 -8.26 -14.28 -21.83
C VAL A 67 -8.19 -14.68 -20.36
N CYS A 68 -8.68 -13.83 -19.46
CA CYS A 68 -8.59 -14.03 -18.01
C CYS A 68 -9.68 -14.96 -17.43
N VAL A 69 -10.74 -15.27 -18.19
CA VAL A 69 -11.85 -16.14 -17.73
C VAL A 69 -12.02 -17.32 -18.69
N PRO A 70 -11.29 -18.43 -18.50
CA PRO A 70 -11.24 -19.53 -19.47
C PRO A 70 -12.59 -20.20 -19.75
N GLU A 71 -13.48 -20.24 -18.75
CA GLU A 71 -14.76 -20.96 -18.81
C GLU A 71 -15.97 -20.03 -18.98
N GLY A 72 -15.76 -18.75 -19.28
CA GLY A 72 -16.85 -17.77 -19.28
C GLY A 72 -16.54 -16.47 -20.00
N LEU A 73 -17.52 -15.57 -19.96
CA LEU A 73 -17.34 -14.22 -20.48
C LEU A 73 -16.68 -13.35 -19.41
N THR A 74 -15.70 -12.55 -19.83
CA THR A 74 -15.19 -11.47 -18.98
C THR A 74 -16.26 -10.37 -18.93
N PRO A 75 -16.73 -9.94 -17.75
CA PRO A 75 -17.72 -8.88 -17.64
C PRO A 75 -17.12 -7.54 -18.11
N PRO A 76 -17.96 -6.55 -18.50
CA PRO A 76 -17.46 -5.22 -18.84
C PRO A 76 -16.62 -4.62 -17.71
N VAL A 77 -15.42 -4.12 -18.04
CA VAL A 77 -14.53 -3.46 -17.08
C VAL A 77 -14.49 -1.96 -17.38
N TYR A 78 -14.82 -1.14 -16.39
CA TYR A 78 -14.85 0.31 -16.48
C TYR A 78 -13.68 0.90 -15.71
N CYS A 79 -12.66 1.34 -16.44
CA CYS A 79 -11.53 2.07 -15.89
C CYS A 79 -11.92 3.55 -15.75
N ILE A 80 -12.10 4.02 -14.50
CA ILE A 80 -12.61 5.37 -14.21
C ILE A 80 -11.62 6.24 -13.44
N GLY A 81 -10.36 5.82 -13.41
CA GLY A 81 -9.31 6.51 -12.68
C GLY A 81 -8.68 7.69 -13.44
N PRO A 82 -7.87 8.50 -12.73
CA PRO A 82 -7.64 8.43 -11.29
C PRO A 82 -8.79 9.09 -10.50
N LEU A 83 -9.50 8.30 -9.70
CA LEU A 83 -10.39 8.80 -8.65
C LEU A 83 -9.54 9.06 -7.42
N ILE A 84 -9.29 10.34 -7.17
CA ILE A 84 -8.59 10.83 -6.00
C ILE A 84 -9.62 11.59 -5.17
N ASP A 85 -9.65 11.33 -3.87
CA ASP A 85 -10.48 12.12 -2.95
C ASP A 85 -10.05 13.59 -3.08
N GLU A 86 -10.99 14.47 -3.40
CA GLU A 86 -10.71 15.89 -3.27
C GLU A 86 -10.39 16.14 -1.81
N ALA A 87 -9.34 16.93 -1.53
CA ALA A 87 -9.02 17.33 -0.16
C ALA A 87 -10.21 18.14 0.38
N GLY A 88 -11.21 17.44 0.92
CA GLY A 88 -12.35 18.06 1.56
C GLY A 88 -11.85 18.93 2.70
N ASP A 89 -12.60 20.00 2.97
CA ASP A 89 -12.42 20.95 4.08
C ASP A 89 -12.60 20.23 5.43
N LYS A 90 -11.72 19.26 5.72
CA LYS A 90 -11.61 18.57 6.98
C LYS A 90 -10.81 19.54 7.84
N GLY A 91 -11.57 20.40 8.53
CA GLY A 91 -11.11 21.60 9.23
C GLY A 91 -9.65 21.56 9.70
N GLU A 92 -8.93 22.66 9.43
CA GLU A 92 -7.53 22.86 9.76
C GLU A 92 -7.19 22.35 11.16
N SER A 93 -6.54 21.19 11.23
CA SER A 93 -5.73 20.89 12.39
C SER A 93 -4.52 21.82 12.34
N THR A 94 -4.15 22.39 13.48
CA THR A 94 -3.04 23.36 13.57
C THR A 94 -1.75 22.82 12.94
N GLY A 95 -1.50 21.50 13.07
CA GLY A 95 -0.34 20.85 12.48
C GLY A 95 -0.33 20.75 10.95
N LEU A 96 -1.50 20.72 10.28
CA LEU A 96 -1.55 20.71 8.82
C LEU A 96 -1.13 22.06 8.24
N ALA A 97 -1.63 23.16 8.83
CA ALA A 97 -1.30 24.52 8.38
C ALA A 97 0.20 24.82 8.54
N GLU A 98 0.80 24.43 9.66
CA GLU A 98 2.25 24.58 9.91
C GLU A 98 3.09 23.77 8.91
N CYS A 99 2.70 22.52 8.64
CA CYS A 99 3.37 21.64 7.70
C CYS A 99 3.34 22.21 6.26
N LEU A 100 2.18 22.68 5.81
CA LEU A 100 2.03 23.29 4.48
C LEU A 100 2.81 24.60 4.36
N SER A 101 2.78 25.44 5.40
CA SER A 101 3.58 26.68 5.46
C SER A 101 5.08 26.39 5.38
N TRP A 102 5.58 25.35 6.06
CA TRP A 102 6.97 24.92 5.93
C TRP A 102 7.29 24.46 4.50
N LEU A 103 6.39 23.68 3.88
CA LEU A 103 6.56 23.18 2.52
C LEU A 103 6.62 24.31 1.48
N ASP A 104 5.81 25.35 1.65
CA ASP A 104 5.77 26.53 0.78
C ASP A 104 7.10 27.30 0.74
N THR A 105 7.95 27.15 1.77
CA THR A 105 9.27 27.79 1.81
C THR A 105 10.38 27.00 1.11
N GLN A 106 10.10 25.79 0.63
CA GLN A 106 11.12 24.91 0.04
C GLN A 106 11.24 25.10 -1.49
N PRO A 107 12.43 24.86 -2.08
CA PRO A 107 12.57 24.83 -3.53
C PRO A 107 11.65 23.78 -4.19
N SER A 108 11.15 24.08 -5.39
CA SER A 108 10.28 23.17 -6.14
C SER A 108 10.93 21.80 -6.38
N GLY A 109 10.20 20.72 -6.08
CA GLY A 109 10.66 19.34 -6.26
C GLY A 109 11.79 18.90 -5.32
N SER A 110 12.03 19.64 -4.22
CA SER A 110 13.18 19.38 -3.33
C SER A 110 12.86 18.61 -2.05
N VAL A 111 11.59 18.30 -1.79
CA VAL A 111 11.13 17.60 -0.58
C VAL A 111 10.63 16.20 -0.93
N GLY A 112 11.19 15.17 -0.30
CA GLY A 112 10.67 13.81 -0.37
C GLY A 112 9.50 13.60 0.59
N PHE A 113 8.34 13.18 0.08
CA PHE A 113 7.23 12.76 0.93
C PHE A 113 7.29 11.26 1.20
N LEU A 114 7.34 10.88 2.48
CA LEU A 114 7.37 9.50 2.93
C LEU A 114 6.10 9.18 3.72
N CYS A 115 5.29 8.27 3.18
CA CYS A 115 4.06 7.81 3.82
C CYS A 115 3.78 6.37 3.41
N PHE A 116 3.59 5.49 4.39
CA PHE A 116 3.33 4.07 4.17
C PHE A 116 1.83 3.72 4.25
N GLY A 117 0.97 4.66 3.83
CA GLY A 117 -0.48 4.53 3.87
C GLY A 117 -1.06 4.46 5.29
N SER A 118 -2.36 4.25 5.44
CA SER A 118 -3.03 4.21 6.75
C SER A 118 -2.79 2.91 7.53
N ARG A 119 -2.47 1.81 6.85
CA ARG A 119 -2.24 0.49 7.48
C ARG A 119 -0.77 0.08 7.61
N GLY A 120 0.16 0.76 6.92
CA GLY A 120 1.59 0.47 7.08
C GLY A 120 2.10 0.87 8.46
N SER A 121 2.82 -0.03 9.10
CA SER A 121 3.53 0.19 10.37
C SER A 121 4.80 -0.65 10.38
N PHE A 122 5.79 -0.21 11.14
CA PHE A 122 7.13 -0.80 11.18
C PHE A 122 7.58 -1.00 12.62
N SER A 123 8.49 -1.93 12.85
CA SER A 123 9.11 -2.08 14.18
C SER A 123 9.93 -0.84 14.55
N ALA A 124 10.17 -0.63 15.85
CA ALA A 124 11.00 0.48 16.32
C ALA A 124 12.40 0.49 15.67
N VAL A 125 12.99 -0.70 15.47
CA VAL A 125 14.28 -0.87 14.78
C VAL A 125 14.21 -0.37 13.34
N GLN A 126 13.17 -0.76 12.59
CA GLN A 126 12.99 -0.31 11.21
C GLN A 126 12.73 1.19 11.12
N VAL A 127 11.98 1.77 12.06
CA VAL A 127 11.77 3.21 12.14
C VAL A 127 13.10 3.94 12.37
N GLY A 128 13.95 3.44 13.27
CA GLY A 128 15.30 3.97 13.50
C GLY A 128 16.17 3.96 12.24
N GLU A 129 16.24 2.84 11.54
CA GLU A 129 17.02 2.73 10.29
C GLU A 129 16.51 3.66 9.17
N ILE A 130 15.18 3.89 9.11
CA ILE A 130 14.60 4.86 8.18
C ILE A 130 15.03 6.28 8.56
N ALA A 131 14.99 6.64 9.86
CA ALA A 131 15.42 7.95 10.34
C ALA A 131 16.90 8.20 10.02
N ASP A 132 17.78 7.25 10.36
CA ASP A 132 19.21 7.31 10.05
C ASP A 132 19.46 7.47 8.53
N GLY A 133 18.70 6.76 7.71
CA GLY A 133 18.77 6.85 6.26
C GLY A 133 18.34 8.23 5.73
N LEU A 134 17.27 8.80 6.29
CA LEU A 134 16.77 10.13 5.94
C LEU A 134 17.78 11.22 6.34
N GLU A 135 18.32 11.17 7.56
CA GLU A 135 19.33 12.12 8.05
C GLU A 135 20.58 12.10 7.15
N ARG A 136 21.12 10.90 6.89
CA ARG A 136 22.33 10.72 6.07
C ARG A 136 22.13 11.09 4.60
N SER A 137 20.88 11.13 4.11
CA SER A 137 20.59 11.54 2.74
C SER A 137 20.85 13.02 2.47
N GLY A 138 20.85 13.85 3.53
CA GLY A 138 20.93 15.31 3.43
C GLY A 138 19.78 15.94 2.63
N GLN A 139 18.73 15.19 2.30
CA GLN A 139 17.56 15.67 1.59
C GLN A 139 16.55 16.26 2.57
N ARG A 140 15.74 17.21 2.10
CA ARG A 140 14.56 17.65 2.85
C ARG A 140 13.49 16.59 2.70
N PHE A 141 12.77 16.29 3.77
CA PHE A 141 11.70 15.29 3.74
C PHE A 141 10.52 15.71 4.59
N LEU A 142 9.35 15.16 4.26
CA LEU A 142 8.16 15.16 5.07
C LEU A 142 7.74 13.71 5.29
N TRP A 143 7.81 13.23 6.53
CA TRP A 143 7.56 11.83 6.86
C TRP A 143 6.38 11.69 7.83
N VAL A 144 5.37 10.92 7.43
CA VAL A 144 4.27 10.51 8.32
C VAL A 144 4.71 9.30 9.13
N VAL A 145 5.11 9.55 10.38
CA VAL A 145 5.54 8.52 11.34
C VAL A 145 4.34 8.00 12.12
N LYS A 146 4.33 6.69 12.41
CA LYS A 146 3.35 6.07 13.30
C LYS A 146 4.04 5.36 14.44
N GLN A 147 3.29 5.16 15.53
CA GLN A 147 3.75 4.32 16.62
C GLN A 147 4.00 2.89 16.12
N PRO A 148 5.17 2.31 16.43
CA PRO A 148 5.43 0.91 16.18
C PRO A 148 4.35 0.04 16.82
N PRO A 149 4.00 -1.11 16.23
CA PRO A 149 3.12 -2.05 16.89
C PRO A 149 3.76 -2.51 18.21
N MET A 150 2.98 -2.56 19.29
CA MET A 150 3.43 -3.19 20.52
C MET A 150 3.64 -4.70 20.27
N ASP A 151 4.86 -5.18 20.42
CA ASP A 151 5.14 -6.62 20.39
C ASP A 151 4.45 -7.31 21.57
N GLU A 152 3.81 -8.47 21.34
CA GLU A 152 3.25 -9.31 22.42
C GLU A 152 4.31 -9.78 23.43
N LYS A 153 5.60 -9.70 23.08
CA LYS A 153 6.73 -10.01 23.97
C LYS A 153 7.02 -8.90 24.99
N THR A 154 6.47 -7.69 24.82
CA THR A 154 6.70 -6.56 25.72
C THR A 154 5.77 -6.57 26.94
N LYS A 155 4.78 -7.49 27.01
CA LYS A 155 3.92 -7.71 28.18
C LYS A 155 4.67 -8.19 29.44
N GLN A 156 5.96 -8.55 29.35
CA GLN A 156 6.81 -8.84 30.53
C GLN A 156 7.80 -7.73 30.86
N THR A 157 7.81 -6.63 30.10
CA THR A 157 8.67 -5.45 30.35
C THR A 157 7.85 -4.21 30.72
N GLU A 158 6.56 -4.37 31.06
CA GLU A 158 5.70 -3.29 31.57
C GLU A 158 6.08 -2.78 32.98
N GLU A 159 7.20 -3.22 33.56
CA GLU A 159 7.79 -2.56 34.74
C GLU A 159 8.96 -1.62 34.41
N LEU A 160 9.49 -1.57 33.18
CA LEU A 160 10.56 -0.64 32.78
C LEU A 160 10.49 -0.33 31.27
N GLY A 161 9.74 0.70 30.89
CA GLY A 161 9.69 1.14 29.49
C GLY A 161 8.71 2.28 29.22
N GLU A 162 8.64 3.27 30.11
CA GLU A 162 8.43 4.63 29.63
C GLU A 162 9.70 5.02 28.84
N ASP A 163 9.53 5.85 27.81
CA ASP A 163 10.59 6.46 26.98
C ASP A 163 11.03 5.68 25.72
N PHE A 164 10.13 5.55 24.75
CA PHE A 164 10.58 5.65 23.35
C PHE A 164 10.74 7.14 23.03
N GLU A 165 11.95 7.67 23.22
CA GLU A 165 12.25 9.08 23.01
C GLU A 165 12.30 9.42 21.52
N TRP A 166 11.19 9.93 21.01
CA TRP A 166 11.08 10.45 19.64
C TRP A 166 12.08 11.57 19.33
N GLU A 167 12.55 12.27 20.36
CA GLU A 167 13.58 13.32 20.23
C GLU A 167 14.98 12.76 19.92
N SER A 168 15.21 11.46 20.12
CA SER A 168 16.49 10.82 19.77
C SER A 168 16.60 10.42 18.29
N LEU A 169 15.52 10.57 17.53
CA LEU A 169 15.44 10.18 16.11
C LEU A 169 15.70 11.33 15.13
N PHE A 170 15.83 12.57 15.61
CA PHE A 170 15.98 13.77 14.76
C PHE A 170 16.95 14.79 15.35
#